data_AF-A0A0V1AK31-F1
#
_entry.id   AF-A0A0V1AK31-F1
#
_cell.length_a   1.000
_cell.length_b   1.000
_cell.length_c   1.000
_cell.angle_alpha   90.00
_cell.angle_beta   90.00
_cell.angle_gamma   90.00
#
_symmetry.space_group_name_H-M   'P 1'
#
loop_
_entity.id
_entity.type
_entity.pdbx_description
1 polymer ?
#
loop_
_entity_poly.entity_id
_entity_poly.type
_entity_poly.pdbx_seq_one_letter_code
_entity_poly.pdbx_strand_id
1 'polypeptide(L)' 'MDRNHPDYDRFYKIRPLIESIRKTCLEETPGELQSVDEHIIPYKGRCKMKYYNPRKPDKWGLK' A
#
# COMPACT_ATOMS: atom_id res chain seq x y z
N MET A 1 -2.67 2.03 -21.48
CA MET A 1 -1.72 0.93 -21.19
C MET A 1 -2.51 -0.33 -20.94
N ASP A 2 -2.22 -1.41 -21.68
CA ASP A 2 -2.73 -2.76 -21.38
C ASP A 2 -2.21 -3.20 -19.99
N ARG A 3 -2.92 -4.11 -19.30
CA ARG A 3 -2.44 -4.70 -18.04
C ARG A 3 -1.15 -5.51 -18.20
N ASN A 4 -0.87 -6.01 -19.39
CA ASN A 4 0.35 -6.76 -19.70
C ASN A 4 1.53 -5.84 -20.09
N HIS A 5 1.30 -4.53 -20.17
CA HIS A 5 2.37 -3.58 -20.48
C HIS A 5 3.33 -3.46 -19.26
N PRO A 6 4.66 -3.44 -19.47
CA PRO A 6 5.62 -3.32 -18.36
C PRO A 6 5.39 -2.08 -17.50
N ASP A 7 4.96 -0.97 -18.11
CA ASP A 7 4.66 0.28 -17.39
C ASP A 7 3.22 0.37 -16.83
N TYR A 8 2.47 -0.74 -16.81
CA TYR A 8 1.13 -0.74 -16.24
C TYR A 8 1.19 -0.63 -14.71
N ASP A 9 0.91 0.57 -14.20
CA ASP A 9 0.74 0.81 -12.77
C ASP A 9 -0.75 0.92 -12.40
N ARG A 10 -1.22 0.01 -11.55
CA ARG A 10 -2.60 0.06 -11.02
C ARG A 10 -2.84 1.30 -10.15
N PHE A 11 -1.79 1.84 -9.52
CA PHE A 11 -1.85 3.00 -8.63
C PHE A 11 -1.52 4.32 -9.32
N TYR A 12 -1.43 4.37 -10.65
CA TYR A 12 -0.93 5.56 -11.37
C TYR A 12 -1.57 6.89 -10.94
N LYS A 13 -2.86 6.88 -10.57
CA LYS A 13 -3.60 8.06 -10.08
C LYS A 13 -3.07 8.63 -8.77
N ILE A 14 -2.60 7.77 -7.88
CA ILE A 14 -2.10 8.14 -6.54
C ILE A 14 -0.58 7.96 -6.41
N ARG A 15 0.09 7.48 -7.46
CA ARG A 15 1.53 7.25 -7.49
C ARG A 15 2.33 8.49 -7.03
N PRO A 16 2.04 9.72 -7.49
CA PRO A 16 2.80 10.90 -7.03
C PRO A 16 2.72 11.11 -5.52
N LEU A 17 1.56 10.84 -4.92
CA LEU A 17 1.35 10.97 -3.48
C LEU A 17 2.12 9.89 -2.70
N ILE A 18 2.06 8.64 -3.14
CA ILE A 18 2.78 7.52 -2.50
C ILE A 18 4.29 7.77 -2.53
N GLU A 19 4.83 8.18 -3.68
CA GLU A 19 6.27 8.46 -3.81
C GLU A 19 6.68 9.67 -2.97
N SER A 20 5.85 10.71 -2.87
CA SER A 20 6.12 11.85 -2.01
C SER A 20 6.23 11.45 -0.54
N ILE A 21 5.27 10.66 -0.04
CA ILE A 21 5.30 10.18 1.36
C ILE A 21 6.52 9.30 1.59
N ARG A 22 6.77 8.34 0.68
CA ARG A 22 7.92 7.44 0.77
C ARG A 22 9.23 8.21 0.82
N LYS A 23 9.40 9.22 -0.04
CA LYS A 23 10.62 10.04 -0.08
C LYS A 23 10.86 10.71 1.27
N THR A 24 9.85 11.37 1.83
CA THR A 24 9.95 12.02 3.14
C THR A 24 10.29 11.02 4.24
N CYS A 25 9.67 9.83 4.27
CA CYS A 25 10.00 8.81 5.26
C CYS A 25 11.44 8.27 5.14
N LEU A 26 12.04 8.29 3.94
CA LEU A 26 13.42 7.85 3.71
C LEU A 26 14.48 8.90 4.05
N GLU A 27 14.08 10.17 4.21
CA GLU A 27 14.98 11.24 4.67
C GLU A 27 15.28 11.11 6.18
N GLU A 28 14.43 10.40 6.93
CA GLU A 28 14.63 10.11 8.34
C GLU A 28 15.70 9.04 8.57
N THR A 29 16.56 9.26 9.57
CA THR A 29 17.60 8.28 9.94
C THR A 29 16.95 7.10 10.66
N PRO A 30 17.10 5.86 10.17
CA PRO A 30 16.53 4.68 10.82
C PRO A 30 17.21 4.41 12.17
N GLY A 31 16.42 4.05 13.18
CA GLY A 31 16.96 3.54 14.45
C GLY A 31 17.57 2.14 14.30
N GLU A 32 18.40 1.73 15.27
CA GLU A 32 19.11 0.44 15.26
C GLU A 32 18.17 -0.77 15.25
N LEU A 33 17.03 -0.69 15.95
CA LEU A 33 16.06 -1.77 16.06
C LEU A 33 14.82 -1.43 15.23
N GLN A 34 14.61 -2.22 14.17
CA GLN A 34 13.47 -2.04 13.26
C GLN A 34 12.65 -3.32 13.19
N SER A 35 11.33 -3.16 13.02
CA SER A 35 10.40 -4.26 12.76
C SER A 35 9.64 -3.98 11.47
N VAL A 36 9.50 -5.00 10.63
CA VAL A 36 8.69 -4.94 9.40
C VAL A 36 7.47 -5.83 9.59
N ASP A 37 6.29 -5.26 9.40
CA ASP A 37 5.02 -5.96 9.45
C ASP A 37 4.07 -5.38 8.40
N GLU A 38 2.98 -6.10 8.15
CA GLU A 38 1.96 -5.75 7.19
C GLU A 38 0.87 -4.90 7.87
N HIS A 39 0.68 -3.68 7.38
CA HIS A 39 -0.46 -2.87 7.78
C HIS A 39 -1.65 -3.13 6.84
N ILE A 40 -2.87 -3.12 7.38
CA ILE A 40 -4.09 -3.22 6.58
C ILE A 40 -4.94 -1.98 6.85
N ILE A 41 -5.23 -1.23 5.79
CA ILE A 41 -6.11 -0.07 5.84
C ILE A 41 -7.56 -0.55 5.65
N PRO A 42 -8.45 -0.41 6.63
CA PRO A 42 -9.83 -0.86 6.52
C PRO A 42 -10.54 -0.21 5.33
N TYR A 43 -11.11 -1.03 4.44
CA TYR A 43 -11.77 -0.53 3.23
C TYR A 43 -12.85 -1.51 2.76
N LYS A 44 -14.11 -1.06 2.73
CA LYS A 44 -15.26 -1.88 2.34
C LYS A 44 -15.76 -1.61 0.91
N GLY A 45 -15.25 -0.59 0.23
CA GLY A 45 -15.65 -0.22 -1.13
C GLY A 45 -15.28 -1.25 -2.20
N ARG A 46 -15.68 -0.97 -3.45
CA ARG A 46 -15.35 -1.80 -4.61
C ARG A 46 -13.94 -1.48 -5.09
N CYS A 47 -12.98 -2.31 -4.68
CA CYS A 47 -11.60 -2.25 -5.18
C CYS A 47 -11.10 -3.66 -5.48
N LYS A 48 -10.47 -3.86 -6.64
CA LYS A 48 -9.87 -5.14 -7.05
C LYS A 48 -8.63 -5.54 -6.24
N MET A 49 -8.11 -4.63 -5.43
CA MET A 49 -6.94 -4.84 -4.58
C MET A 49 -7.32 -5.15 -3.14
N LYS A 50 -8.61 -5.14 -2.83
CA LYS A 50 -9.10 -5.42 -1.50
C LYS A 50 -8.72 -6.85 -1.10
N TYR A 51 -8.09 -6.97 0.04
CA TYR A 51 -7.68 -8.22 0.65
C TYR A 51 -8.64 -8.59 1.78
N TYR A 52 -8.87 -9.89 1.96
CA TYR A 52 -9.63 -10.43 3.08
C TYR A 52 -8.71 -11.13 4.07
N ASN A 53 -8.69 -10.69 5.33
CA ASN A 53 -7.96 -11.35 6.40
C ASN A 53 -8.91 -11.65 7.57
N PRO A 54 -9.31 -12.92 7.80
CA PRO A 54 -10.25 -13.27 8.86
C PRO A 54 -9.68 -13.07 10.27
N ARG A 55 -8.35 -12.98 10.41
CA ARG A 55 -7.67 -12.84 11.71
C ARG A 55 -7.54 -11.38 12.17
N LYS A 56 -7.95 -10.40 11.36
CA LYS A 56 -7.90 -8.98 11.71
C LYS A 56 -9.30 -8.49 12.14
N PRO A 57 -9.41 -7.50 13.05
CA PRO A 57 -10.69 -6.94 13.48
C PRO A 57 -11.54 -6.46 12.29
N ASP A 58 -10.92 -5.66 11.40
CA ASP A 58 -11.46 -5.32 10.10
C ASP A 58 -10.98 -6.33 9.06
N LYS A 59 -11.89 -7.21 8.64
CA LYS A 59 -11.55 -8.33 7.75
C LYS A 59 -11.28 -7.91 6.31
N TRP A 60 -11.77 -6.75 5.90
CA TRP A 60 -11.68 -6.26 4.52
C TRP A 60 -10.87 -4.97 4.48
N GLY A 61 -9.79 -4.96 3.71
CA GLY A 61 -8.94 -3.78 3.61
C GLY A 61 -7.99 -3.78 2.42
N LEU A 62 -7.21 -2.70 2.33
CA LEU A 62 -6.07 -2.61 1.43
C LEU A 62 -4.84 -3.01 2.23
N LYS A 63 -4.11 -3.99 1.72
CA LYS A 63 -2.82 -4.41 2.24
C LYS A 63 -1.72 -3.70 1.44
#